data_AF-A0A239JDY6-F1
#
_entry.id   AF-A0A239JDY6-F1
#
_cell.length_a   1.000
_cell.length_b   1.000
_cell.length_c   1.000
_cell.angle_alpha   90.00
_cell.angle_beta   90.00
_cell.angle_gamma   90.00
#
_symmetry.space_group_name_H-M   'P 1'
#
loop_
_entity.id
_entity.type
_entity.pdbx_description
1 polymer ?
#
loop_
_entity_poly.entity_id
_entity_poly.type
_entity_poly.pdbx_seq_one_letter_code
_entity_poly.pdbx_strand_id
1 'polypeptide(L)'
;MVSLEERMEYVSRIQNNPKLKAFYDLLFLRKSSFLCPDEPNEIDQTYFGVVQAILDNNEASFDYYFKRLSKRIPNKDAPAPFIHNDLLIFSLILGVVKFKADRRWMHDVVAVRNRTGVTITFQNILNDDYYSNSNSLGLVVAFLSIINTQLLTDDFLNRAYSSIVEQDNIFGDRNDLTIITSLKAFDTVIALKSKGNSHRLQVLDKFAGTFLKRISLISTVLYNLIILLLVWFLYKLLKSYPEIQDQVNTLALIFGVVGISILNLISSFKNIFKRLLLYAFGYPKELDST
;
A
#
# COMPACT_ATOMS: atom_id res chain seq x y z
N MET A 1 -11.54 20.24 4.49
CA MET A 1 -10.08 20.03 4.62
C MET A 1 -9.77 20.11 6.11
N VAL A 2 -9.32 19.03 6.73
CA VAL A 2 -9.10 18.97 8.19
C VAL A 2 -7.98 19.94 8.59
N SER A 3 -8.25 20.88 9.51
CA SER A 3 -7.21 21.81 9.94
C SER A 3 -6.16 21.06 10.77
N LEU A 4 -4.87 21.35 10.54
CA LEU A 4 -3.77 20.75 11.30
C LEU A 4 -3.90 21.08 12.79
N GLU A 5 -4.45 22.25 13.10
CA GLU A 5 -4.69 22.75 14.45
C GLU A 5 -5.70 21.89 15.21
N GLU A 6 -6.88 21.61 14.62
CA GLU A 6 -7.88 20.72 15.22
C GLU A 6 -7.33 19.30 15.43
N ARG A 7 -6.50 18.81 14.50
CA ARG A 7 -5.82 17.51 14.66
C ARG A 7 -4.87 17.52 15.85
N MET A 8 -4.07 18.57 16.02
CA MET A 8 -3.15 18.69 17.14
C MET A 8 -3.88 18.80 18.48
N GLU A 9 -4.95 19.59 18.54
CA GLU A 9 -5.80 19.71 19.73
C GLU A 9 -6.43 18.37 20.12
N TYR A 10 -6.98 17.64 19.14
CA TYR A 10 -7.56 16.33 19.38
C TYR A 10 -6.52 15.30 19.85
N VAL A 11 -5.32 15.29 19.25
CA VAL A 11 -4.23 14.41 19.69
C VAL A 11 -3.80 14.73 21.12
N SER A 12 -3.80 16.00 21.53
CA SER A 12 -3.57 16.40 22.93
C SER A 12 -4.64 15.79 23.86
N ARG A 13 -5.92 15.84 23.46
CA ARG A 13 -7.01 15.21 24.21
C ARG A 13 -6.85 13.70 24.37
N ILE A 14 -6.38 13.00 23.33
CA ILE A 14 -6.08 11.56 23.40
C ILE A 14 -5.06 11.29 24.52
N GLN A 15 -3.99 12.09 24.61
CA GLN A 15 -2.95 11.88 25.62
C GLN A 15 -3.45 12.08 27.06
N ASN A 16 -4.43 12.96 27.24
CA ASN A 16 -4.99 13.29 28.55
C ASN A 16 -6.15 12.37 28.98
N ASN A 17 -6.67 11.52 28.10
CA ASN A 17 -7.74 10.57 28.43
C ASN A 17 -7.24 9.12 28.32
N PRO A 18 -7.14 8.38 29.44
CA PRO A 18 -6.61 7.01 29.44
C PRO A 18 -7.34 6.04 28.50
N LYS A 19 -8.66 6.17 28.35
CA LYS A 19 -9.44 5.29 27.46
C LYS A 19 -9.13 5.55 26.00
N LEU A 20 -9.08 6.84 25.62
CA LEU A 20 -8.74 7.25 24.25
C LEU A 20 -7.30 6.90 23.92
N LYS A 21 -6.38 7.09 24.88
CA LYS A 21 -4.98 6.68 24.74
C LYS A 21 -4.85 5.18 24.51
N ALA A 22 -5.50 4.35 25.33
CA ALA A 22 -5.48 2.91 25.14
C ALA A 22 -6.07 2.49 23.78
N PHE A 23 -7.14 3.13 23.33
CA PHE A 23 -7.72 2.87 22.01
C PHE A 23 -6.78 3.27 20.87
N TYR A 24 -6.15 4.43 21.00
CA TYR A 24 -5.17 4.91 20.05
C TYR A 24 -3.97 3.96 20.00
N ASP A 25 -3.42 3.57 21.14
CA ASP A 25 -2.31 2.63 21.21
C ASP A 25 -2.67 1.26 20.62
N LEU A 26 -3.90 0.77 20.84
CA LEU A 26 -4.45 -0.42 20.16
C LEU A 26 -4.37 -0.28 18.63
N LEU A 27 -4.92 0.80 18.08
CA LEU A 27 -5.00 1.01 16.64
C LEU A 27 -3.63 1.20 15.98
N PHE A 28 -2.66 1.76 16.71
CA PHE A 28 -1.30 1.96 16.25
C PHE A 28 -0.33 0.85 16.68
N LEU A 29 -0.83 -0.21 17.33
CA LEU A 29 -0.06 -1.34 17.86
C LEU A 29 1.15 -0.90 18.71
N ARG A 30 0.96 0.15 19.50
CA ARG A 30 2.00 0.68 20.38
C ARG A 30 1.96 -0.07 21.70
N LYS A 31 3.07 -0.73 22.04
CA LYS A 31 3.27 -1.29 23.39
C LYS A 31 3.56 -0.15 24.36
N SER A 32 2.50 0.48 24.84
CA SER A 32 2.53 1.54 25.83
C SER A 32 1.80 1.03 27.07
N SER A 33 2.40 1.22 28.24
CA SER A 33 1.72 0.99 29.51
C SER A 33 0.73 2.15 29.72
N PHE A 34 -0.48 2.03 29.15
CA PHE A 34 -1.54 2.94 29.52
C PHE A 34 -1.94 2.67 30.98
N LEU A 35 -1.99 3.74 31.77
CA LEU A 35 -2.37 3.65 33.18
C LEU A 35 -3.86 3.35 33.24
N CYS A 36 -4.20 2.14 33.69
CA CYS A 36 -5.55 1.85 34.15
C CYS A 36 -5.79 2.72 35.40
N PRO A 37 -6.95 3.38 35.55
CA PRO A 37 -7.29 4.07 36.79
C PRO A 37 -7.13 3.12 37.99
N ASP A 38 -6.76 3.64 39.16
CA ASP A 38 -6.52 2.81 40.36
C ASP A 38 -7.76 2.00 40.80
N GLU A 39 -8.97 2.51 40.49
CA GLU A 39 -10.25 1.84 40.76
C GLU A 39 -11.17 1.87 39.53
N PRO A 40 -10.89 1.05 38.50
CA PRO A 40 -11.72 1.04 37.31
C PRO A 40 -13.04 0.30 37.60
N ASN A 41 -14.16 0.82 37.10
CA ASN A 41 -15.39 0.04 37.07
C ASN A 41 -15.18 -1.24 36.22
N GLU A 42 -16.04 -2.23 36.39
CA GLU A 42 -15.88 -3.54 35.71
C GLU A 42 -15.81 -3.44 34.17
N ILE A 43 -16.54 -2.49 33.57
CA ILE A 43 -16.55 -2.29 32.11
C ILE A 43 -15.20 -1.75 31.65
N ASP A 44 -14.63 -0.81 32.40
CA ASP A 44 -13.34 -0.22 32.12
C ASP A 44 -12.21 -1.22 32.35
N GLN A 45 -12.29 -2.02 33.41
CA GLN A 45 -11.38 -3.14 33.64
C GLN A 45 -11.41 -4.12 32.46
N THR A 46 -12.60 -4.45 31.96
CA THR A 46 -12.76 -5.34 30.80
C THR A 46 -12.19 -4.70 29.53
N TYR A 47 -12.47 -3.41 29.30
CA TYR A 47 -11.95 -2.67 28.16
C TYR A 47 -10.42 -2.65 28.12
N PHE A 48 -9.78 -2.21 29.20
CA PHE A 48 -8.32 -2.15 29.29
C PHE A 48 -7.70 -3.55 29.21
N GLY A 49 -8.33 -4.55 29.83
CA GLY A 49 -7.90 -5.95 29.74
C GLY A 49 -7.93 -6.51 28.32
N VAL A 50 -9.01 -6.24 27.57
CA VAL A 50 -9.14 -6.64 26.16
C VAL A 50 -8.10 -5.94 25.29
N VAL A 51 -7.92 -4.62 25.46
CA VAL A 51 -6.91 -3.86 24.71
C VAL A 51 -5.51 -4.43 24.96
N GLN A 52 -5.16 -4.65 26.23
CA GLN A 52 -3.85 -5.20 26.60
C GLN A 52 -3.65 -6.60 26.02
N ALA A 53 -4.66 -7.47 26.12
CA ALA A 53 -4.60 -8.83 25.58
C ALA A 53 -4.37 -8.83 24.06
N ILE A 54 -4.98 -7.90 23.31
CA ILE A 54 -4.75 -7.77 21.87
C ILE A 54 -3.33 -7.28 21.56
N LEU A 55 -2.83 -6.27 22.28
CA LEU A 55 -1.48 -5.72 22.11
C LEU A 55 -0.37 -6.72 22.45
N ASP A 56 -0.57 -7.51 23.50
CA ASP A 56 0.35 -8.57 23.92
C ASP A 56 0.17 -9.87 23.13
N ASN A 57 -0.82 -9.91 22.23
CA ASN A 57 -1.20 -11.10 21.48
C ASN A 57 -1.47 -12.32 22.40
N ASN A 58 -2.12 -12.07 23.54
CA ASN A 58 -2.42 -13.06 24.58
C ASN A 58 -3.90 -13.48 24.51
N GLU A 59 -4.14 -14.60 23.82
CA GLU A 59 -5.48 -15.18 23.62
C GLU A 59 -6.16 -15.57 24.95
N ALA A 60 -5.41 -16.16 25.90
CA ALA A 60 -5.97 -16.61 27.17
C ALA A 60 -6.49 -15.44 28.02
N SER A 61 -5.74 -14.33 28.06
CA SER A 61 -6.20 -13.11 28.73
C SER A 61 -7.43 -12.52 28.03
N PHE A 62 -7.44 -12.50 26.70
CA PHE A 62 -8.62 -12.03 25.95
C PHE A 62 -9.85 -12.88 26.28
N ASP A 63 -9.72 -14.20 26.22
CA ASP A 63 -10.80 -15.15 26.51
C ASP A 63 -11.35 -14.98 27.94
N TYR A 64 -10.49 -14.74 28.93
CA TYR A 64 -10.91 -14.43 30.30
C TYR A 64 -11.83 -13.20 30.36
N TYR A 65 -11.42 -12.08 29.78
CA TYR A 65 -12.22 -10.85 29.78
C TYR A 65 -13.49 -10.99 28.92
N PHE A 66 -13.39 -11.65 27.77
CA PHE A 66 -14.52 -11.89 26.88
C PHE A 66 -15.58 -12.77 27.55
N LYS A 67 -15.20 -13.91 28.12
CA LYS A 67 -16.13 -14.82 28.84
C LYS A 67 -16.76 -14.18 30.06
N ARG A 68 -16.03 -13.31 30.76
CA ARG A 68 -16.58 -12.56 31.89
C ARG A 68 -17.72 -11.65 31.44
N LEU A 69 -17.56 -10.96 30.31
CA LEU A 69 -18.57 -10.07 29.76
C LEU A 69 -19.71 -10.84 29.06
N SER A 70 -19.39 -11.94 28.37
CA SER A 70 -20.37 -12.71 27.57
C SER A 70 -21.39 -13.50 28.38
N LYS A 71 -21.19 -13.62 29.70
CA LYS A 71 -22.21 -14.12 30.64
C LYS A 71 -23.44 -13.23 30.73
N ARG A 72 -23.34 -11.97 30.27
CA ARG A 72 -24.45 -11.01 30.29
C ARG A 72 -25.34 -11.22 29.08
N ILE A 73 -26.64 -11.18 29.30
CA ILE A 73 -27.63 -11.22 28.22
C ILE A 73 -27.75 -9.81 27.63
N PRO A 74 -27.46 -9.60 26.33
CA PRO A 74 -27.68 -8.31 25.69
C PRO A 74 -29.17 -7.98 25.69
N ASN A 75 -29.56 -6.88 26.33
CA ASN A 75 -30.95 -6.42 26.35
C ASN A 75 -30.97 -4.90 26.19
N LYS A 76 -31.81 -4.41 25.27
CA LYS A 76 -32.00 -2.99 24.96
C LYS A 76 -32.68 -2.23 26.10
N ASP A 77 -33.52 -2.91 26.87
CA ASP A 77 -34.34 -2.33 27.94
C ASP A 77 -33.67 -2.45 29.33
N ALA A 78 -32.58 -3.21 29.43
CA ALA A 78 -31.76 -3.27 30.64
C ALA A 78 -30.72 -2.13 30.59
N PRO A 79 -30.39 -1.49 31.73
CA PRO A 79 -29.28 -0.55 31.80
C PRO A 79 -27.98 -1.34 31.66
N ALA A 80 -27.58 -1.61 30.41
CA ALA A 80 -26.39 -2.33 30.04
C ALA A 80 -25.36 -1.35 29.46
N PRO A 81 -24.65 -0.57 30.31
CA PRO A 81 -23.77 0.51 29.86
C PRO A 81 -22.66 0.08 28.89
N PHE A 82 -22.32 -1.22 28.86
CA PHE A 82 -21.32 -1.76 27.93
C PHE A 82 -21.79 -1.78 26.47
N ILE A 83 -23.09 -1.92 26.20
CA ILE A 83 -23.66 -2.01 24.85
C ILE A 83 -23.47 -0.69 24.08
N HIS A 84 -23.47 0.43 24.82
CA HIS A 84 -23.31 1.77 24.27
C HIS A 84 -21.84 2.25 24.19
N ASN A 85 -20.87 1.42 24.60
CA ASN A 85 -19.46 1.78 24.56
C ASN A 85 -18.82 1.33 23.24
N ASP A 86 -18.78 2.24 22.27
CA ASP A 86 -18.25 2.02 20.92
C ASP A 86 -16.79 1.58 20.89
N LEU A 87 -15.94 2.11 21.77
CA LEU A 87 -14.52 1.74 21.86
C LEU A 87 -14.35 0.29 22.35
N LEU A 88 -15.13 -0.09 23.37
CA LEU A 88 -15.15 -1.46 23.89
C LEU A 88 -15.68 -2.44 22.85
N ILE A 89 -16.82 -2.15 22.21
CA ILE A 89 -17.41 -3.04 21.23
C ILE A 89 -16.47 -3.22 20.02
N PHE A 90 -15.85 -2.15 19.52
CA PHE A 90 -14.82 -2.29 18.48
C PHE A 90 -13.67 -3.20 18.91
N SER A 91 -13.14 -2.98 20.13
CA SER A 91 -12.02 -3.75 20.65
C SER A 91 -12.37 -5.23 20.84
N LEU A 92 -13.60 -5.54 21.27
CA LEU A 92 -14.11 -6.90 21.38
C LEU A 92 -14.27 -7.56 20.01
N ILE A 93 -14.85 -6.88 19.02
CA ILE A 93 -14.96 -7.40 17.65
C ILE A 93 -13.57 -7.71 17.09
N LEU A 94 -12.62 -6.80 17.29
CA LEU A 94 -11.23 -6.99 16.88
C LEU A 94 -10.62 -8.24 17.53
N GLY A 95 -10.76 -8.40 18.85
CA GLY A 95 -10.26 -9.55 19.57
C GLY A 95 -10.92 -10.87 19.15
N VAL A 96 -12.26 -10.88 18.99
CA VAL A 96 -13.01 -12.07 18.54
C VAL A 96 -12.53 -12.53 17.17
N VAL A 97 -12.32 -11.61 16.23
CA VAL A 97 -11.81 -11.97 14.89
C VAL A 97 -10.33 -12.37 14.95
N LYS A 98 -9.49 -11.61 15.65
CA LYS A 98 -8.04 -11.86 15.76
C LYS A 98 -7.73 -13.23 16.38
N PHE A 99 -8.43 -13.58 17.46
CA PHE A 99 -8.24 -14.82 18.21
C PHE A 99 -9.22 -15.93 17.80
N LYS A 100 -10.03 -15.71 16.75
CA LYS A 100 -11.00 -16.69 16.23
C LYS A 100 -11.96 -17.22 17.31
N ALA A 101 -12.38 -16.36 18.23
CA ALA A 101 -13.37 -16.70 19.25
C ALA A 101 -14.79 -16.79 18.65
N ASP A 102 -15.73 -17.34 19.42
CA ASP A 102 -17.13 -17.44 19.00
C ASP A 102 -17.76 -16.05 18.80
N ARG A 103 -18.39 -15.86 17.64
CA ARG A 103 -18.97 -14.56 17.23
C ARG A 103 -20.42 -14.38 17.68
N ARG A 104 -21.12 -15.44 18.11
CA ARG A 104 -22.57 -15.42 18.38
C ARG A 104 -22.97 -14.33 19.36
N TRP A 105 -22.31 -14.27 20.52
CA TRP A 105 -22.59 -13.26 21.52
C TRP A 105 -22.38 -11.83 20.98
N MET A 106 -21.36 -11.62 20.14
CA MET A 106 -21.14 -10.31 19.52
C MET A 106 -22.23 -9.94 18.52
N HIS A 107 -22.78 -10.89 17.76
CA HIS A 107 -23.94 -10.65 16.91
C HIS A 107 -25.15 -10.20 17.74
N ASP A 108 -25.41 -10.85 18.88
CA ASP A 108 -26.51 -10.49 19.78
C ASP A 108 -26.33 -9.07 20.35
N VAL A 109 -25.10 -8.73 20.76
CA VAL A 109 -24.77 -7.38 21.26
C VAL A 109 -24.97 -6.31 20.18
N VAL A 110 -24.54 -6.57 18.95
CA VAL A 110 -24.72 -5.63 17.84
C VAL A 110 -26.20 -5.50 17.44
N ALA A 111 -26.98 -6.58 17.50
CA ALA A 111 -28.39 -6.59 17.13
C ALA A 111 -29.28 -5.72 18.03
N VAL A 112 -28.96 -5.60 19.33
CA VAL A 112 -29.74 -4.81 20.29
C VAL A 112 -29.38 -3.32 20.30
N ARG A 113 -28.29 -2.92 19.64
CA ARG A 113 -27.82 -1.54 19.56
C ARG A 113 -28.69 -0.70 18.63
N ASN A 114 -28.68 0.62 18.86
CA ASN A 114 -29.29 1.56 17.92
C ASN A 114 -28.61 1.46 16.54
N ARG A 115 -29.44 1.47 15.50
CA ARG A 115 -29.00 1.31 14.11
C ARG A 115 -28.35 2.61 13.62
N THR A 116 -27.04 2.72 13.82
CA THR A 116 -26.20 3.82 13.34
C THR A 116 -25.20 3.31 12.29
N GLY A 117 -24.52 4.20 11.57
CA GLY A 117 -23.46 3.82 10.63
C GLY A 117 -22.36 2.96 11.28
N VAL A 118 -22.02 3.25 12.55
CA VAL A 118 -21.08 2.44 13.35
C VAL A 118 -21.62 1.04 13.59
N THR A 119 -22.86 0.91 14.08
CA THR A 119 -23.47 -0.40 14.37
C THR A 119 -23.64 -1.25 13.10
N ILE A 120 -24.02 -0.63 11.96
CA ILE A 120 -24.08 -1.32 10.66
C ILE A 120 -22.69 -1.82 10.25
N THR A 121 -21.67 -0.98 10.40
CA THR A 121 -20.29 -1.37 10.09
C THR A 121 -19.81 -2.53 10.97
N PHE A 122 -20.14 -2.52 12.26
CA PHE A 122 -19.83 -3.63 13.18
C PHE A 122 -20.51 -4.94 12.75
N GLN A 123 -21.79 -4.87 12.37
CA GLN A 123 -22.53 -6.03 11.88
C GLN A 123 -21.88 -6.60 10.62
N ASN A 124 -21.52 -5.74 9.67
CA ASN A 124 -20.89 -6.13 8.43
C ASN A 124 -19.49 -6.73 8.66
N ILE A 125 -18.68 -6.16 9.56
CA ILE A 125 -17.38 -6.72 9.95
C ILE A 125 -17.54 -8.14 10.53
N LEU A 126 -18.51 -8.36 11.42
CA LEU A 126 -18.76 -9.69 12.00
C LEU A 126 -19.18 -10.73 10.95
N ASN A 127 -19.84 -10.27 9.88
CA ASN A 127 -20.26 -11.07 8.72
C ASN A 127 -19.20 -11.17 7.61
N ASP A 128 -17.99 -10.63 7.83
CA ASP A 128 -16.93 -10.55 6.83
C ASP A 128 -17.30 -9.74 5.55
N ASP A 129 -18.31 -8.86 5.63
CA ASP A 129 -18.73 -7.95 4.57
C ASP A 129 -18.02 -6.58 4.65
N TYR A 130 -16.73 -6.57 4.32
CA TYR A 130 -15.89 -5.37 4.43
C TYR A 130 -16.18 -4.30 3.36
N TYR A 131 -16.81 -4.67 2.24
CA TYR A 131 -16.93 -3.81 1.04
C TYR A 131 -18.30 -3.15 0.87
N SER A 132 -19.24 -3.40 1.78
CA SER A 132 -20.57 -2.78 1.78
C SER A 132 -20.51 -1.25 1.70
N ASN A 133 -21.38 -0.66 0.87
CA ASN A 133 -21.51 0.80 0.74
C ASN A 133 -22.07 1.48 2.00
N SER A 134 -22.66 0.71 2.92
CA SER A 134 -23.16 1.22 4.19
C SER A 134 -22.09 1.26 5.30
N ASN A 135 -20.86 0.84 4.99
CA ASN A 135 -19.75 0.85 5.96
C ASN A 135 -19.17 2.25 6.13
N SER A 136 -18.81 2.58 7.36
CA SER A 136 -17.82 3.62 7.63
C SER A 136 -16.44 3.10 7.21
N LEU A 137 -15.93 3.64 6.10
CA LEU A 137 -14.67 3.17 5.51
C LEU A 137 -13.48 3.37 6.45
N GLY A 138 -13.47 4.45 7.25
CA GLY A 138 -12.44 4.69 8.27
C GLY A 138 -12.37 3.56 9.31
N LEU A 139 -13.53 3.10 9.78
CA LEU A 139 -13.64 1.97 10.71
C LEU A 139 -13.11 0.66 10.11
N VAL A 140 -13.52 0.36 8.87
CA VAL A 140 -13.09 -0.86 8.18
C VAL A 140 -11.59 -0.85 7.90
N VAL A 141 -11.03 0.28 7.44
CA VAL A 141 -9.58 0.42 7.24
C VAL A 141 -8.84 0.24 8.55
N ALA A 142 -9.27 0.88 9.64
CA ALA A 142 -8.64 0.75 10.95
C ALA A 142 -8.64 -0.71 11.42
N PHE A 143 -9.76 -1.41 11.28
CA PHE A 143 -9.90 -2.83 11.60
C PHE A 143 -8.98 -3.72 10.74
N LEU A 144 -9.07 -3.63 9.42
CA LEU A 144 -8.30 -4.46 8.50
C LEU A 144 -6.80 -4.17 8.57
N SER A 145 -6.38 -2.95 8.95
CA SER A 145 -4.97 -2.61 9.14
C SER A 145 -4.30 -3.46 10.23
N ILE A 146 -5.08 -3.99 11.18
CA ILE A 146 -4.62 -4.84 12.27
C ILE A 146 -4.81 -6.33 11.93
N ILE A 147 -5.95 -6.67 11.32
CA ILE A 147 -6.32 -8.06 11.03
C ILE A 147 -5.65 -8.60 9.77
N ASN A 148 -5.85 -7.93 8.63
CA ASN A 148 -5.32 -8.37 7.35
C ASN A 148 -5.25 -7.21 6.35
N THR A 149 -4.06 -6.64 6.20
CA THR A 149 -3.80 -5.53 5.27
C THR A 149 -3.97 -5.92 3.80
N GLN A 150 -3.97 -7.21 3.45
CA GLN A 150 -4.12 -7.67 2.05
C GLN A 150 -5.55 -7.46 1.51
N LEU A 151 -6.54 -7.34 2.39
CA LEU A 151 -7.93 -7.04 2.01
C LEU A 151 -8.12 -5.55 1.61
N LEU A 152 -7.15 -4.69 1.91
CA LEU A 152 -7.16 -3.27 1.56
C LEU A 152 -6.65 -3.06 0.14
N THR A 153 -7.54 -3.23 -0.84
CA THR A 153 -7.23 -3.01 -2.27
C THR A 153 -7.00 -1.53 -2.60
N ASP A 154 -6.35 -1.27 -3.73
CA ASP A 154 -6.11 0.10 -4.20
C ASP A 154 -7.39 0.91 -4.38
N ASP A 155 -8.46 0.28 -4.89
CA ASP A 155 -9.80 0.88 -5.03
C ASP A 155 -10.41 1.22 -3.67
N PHE A 156 -10.35 0.27 -2.73
CA PHE A 156 -10.88 0.46 -1.39
C PHE A 156 -10.17 1.61 -0.67
N LEU A 157 -8.85 1.69 -0.77
CA LEU A 157 -8.06 2.78 -0.20
C LEU A 157 -8.39 4.14 -0.83
N ASN A 158 -8.67 4.19 -2.13
CA ASN A 158 -9.09 5.43 -2.79
C ASN A 158 -10.48 5.88 -2.29
N ARG A 159 -11.44 4.95 -2.21
CA ARG A 159 -12.77 5.25 -1.66
C ARG A 159 -12.70 5.71 -0.20
N ALA A 160 -11.89 5.04 0.61
CA ALA A 160 -11.67 5.43 2.00
C ALA A 160 -11.08 6.84 2.10
N TYR A 161 -10.07 7.17 1.29
CA TYR A 161 -9.48 8.50 1.23
C TYR A 161 -10.51 9.57 0.88
N SER A 162 -11.27 9.38 -0.21
CA SER A 162 -12.33 10.30 -0.62
C SER A 162 -13.34 10.51 0.50
N SER A 163 -13.81 9.43 1.14
CA SER A 163 -14.79 9.53 2.22
C SER A 163 -14.31 10.33 3.43
N ILE A 164 -13.00 10.28 3.74
CA ILE A 164 -12.41 11.03 4.86
C ILE A 164 -12.21 12.49 4.48
N VAL A 165 -11.77 12.77 3.25
CA VAL A 165 -11.50 14.14 2.78
C VAL A 165 -12.78 14.94 2.54
N GLU A 166 -13.83 14.29 2.04
CA GLU A 166 -15.16 14.89 1.78
C GLU A 166 -15.96 15.15 3.06
N GLN A 167 -15.52 14.65 4.21
CA GLN A 167 -16.18 14.91 5.48
C GLN A 167 -15.82 16.31 5.98
N ASP A 168 -16.73 17.26 5.80
CA ASP A 168 -16.52 18.70 6.04
C ASP A 168 -16.11 19.06 7.48
N ASN A 169 -16.42 18.20 8.46
CA ASN A 169 -16.04 18.44 9.86
C ASN A 169 -15.85 17.13 10.66
N ILE A 170 -14.75 16.43 10.44
CA ILE A 170 -14.41 15.19 11.17
C ILE A 170 -14.39 15.41 12.68
N PHE A 171 -13.87 16.55 13.17
CA PHE A 171 -13.72 16.81 14.60
C PHE A 171 -14.96 17.41 15.27
N GLY A 172 -15.91 17.92 14.48
CA GLY A 172 -17.23 18.36 14.96
C GLY A 172 -18.15 17.19 15.27
N ASP A 173 -17.96 16.05 14.60
CA ASP A 173 -18.58 14.77 14.97
C ASP A 173 -18.04 14.34 16.33
N ARG A 174 -18.81 14.55 17.40
CA ARG A 174 -18.42 14.26 18.80
C ARG A 174 -18.24 12.76 19.11
N ASN A 175 -18.02 11.90 18.10
CA ASN A 175 -17.79 10.47 18.27
C ASN A 175 -16.29 10.14 18.17
N ASP A 176 -15.68 9.86 19.33
CA ASP A 176 -14.26 9.52 19.44
C ASP A 176 -13.83 8.31 18.61
N LEU A 177 -14.70 7.29 18.50
CA LEU A 177 -14.39 6.10 17.70
C LEU A 177 -14.20 6.50 16.23
N THR A 178 -15.14 7.27 15.68
CA THR A 178 -15.09 7.71 14.28
C THR A 178 -13.89 8.59 14.02
N ILE A 179 -13.59 9.54 14.90
CA ILE A 179 -12.43 10.43 14.73
C ILE A 179 -11.13 9.63 14.71
N ILE A 180 -10.89 8.80 15.73
CA ILE A 180 -9.61 8.08 15.85
C ILE A 180 -9.44 7.09 14.69
N THR A 181 -10.52 6.39 14.30
CA THR A 181 -10.45 5.44 13.18
C THR A 181 -10.26 6.12 11.84
N SER A 182 -10.86 7.30 11.60
CA SER A 182 -10.57 8.13 10.43
C SER A 182 -9.13 8.61 10.39
N LEU A 183 -8.56 9.06 11.52
CA LEU A 183 -7.14 9.43 11.60
C LEU A 183 -6.22 8.24 11.29
N LYS A 184 -6.49 7.08 11.89
CA LYS A 184 -5.75 5.84 11.62
C LYS A 184 -5.87 5.42 10.14
N ALA A 185 -7.07 5.52 9.58
CA ALA A 185 -7.32 5.16 8.19
C ALA A 185 -6.56 6.07 7.22
N PHE A 186 -6.57 7.38 7.48
CA PHE A 186 -5.80 8.35 6.71
C PHE A 186 -4.30 8.02 6.70
N ASP A 187 -3.71 7.80 7.89
CA ASP A 187 -2.30 7.42 8.01
C ASP A 187 -2.00 6.08 7.30
N THR A 188 -2.93 5.12 7.38
CA THR A 188 -2.80 3.80 6.73
C THR A 188 -2.84 3.90 5.20
N VAL A 189 -3.77 4.70 4.65
CA VAL A 189 -3.87 4.95 3.21
C VAL A 189 -2.56 5.53 2.68
N ILE A 190 -2.03 6.56 3.34
CA ILE A 190 -0.76 7.20 2.94
C ILE A 190 0.39 6.18 2.98
N ALA A 191 0.51 5.42 4.06
CA ALA A 191 1.58 4.44 4.22
C ALA A 191 1.53 3.34 3.14
N LEU A 192 0.35 2.79 2.86
CA LEU A 192 0.18 1.71 1.88
C LEU A 192 0.36 2.20 0.44
N LYS A 193 -0.17 3.38 0.09
CA LYS A 193 0.03 3.98 -1.25
C LYS A 193 1.50 4.31 -1.50
N SER A 194 2.21 4.81 -0.48
CA SER A 194 3.65 5.08 -0.57
C SER A 194 4.46 3.79 -0.79
N LYS A 195 4.09 2.70 -0.12
CA LYS A 195 4.73 1.39 -0.27
C LYS A 195 4.41 0.70 -1.61
N GLY A 196 3.18 0.83 -2.11
CA GLY A 196 2.80 0.32 -3.43
C GLY A 196 3.58 1.01 -4.56
N ASN A 197 3.80 2.31 -4.43
CA ASN A 197 4.58 3.08 -5.38
C ASN A 197 6.07 2.69 -5.36
N SER A 198 6.67 2.42 -4.19
CA SER A 198 8.08 2.02 -4.12
C SER A 198 8.38 0.69 -4.81
N HIS A 199 7.50 -0.32 -4.68
CA HIS A 199 7.66 -1.57 -5.42
C HIS A 199 7.48 -1.38 -6.93
N ARG A 200 6.47 -0.62 -7.36
CA ARG A 200 6.26 -0.32 -8.80
C ARG A 200 7.47 0.42 -9.39
N LEU A 201 8.01 1.41 -8.68
CA LEU A 201 9.23 2.12 -9.08
C LEU A 201 10.42 1.17 -9.22
N GLN A 202 10.65 0.26 -8.26
CA GLN A 202 11.72 -0.74 -8.38
C GLN A 202 11.55 -1.69 -9.57
N VAL A 203 10.32 -2.11 -9.87
CA VAL A 203 10.01 -2.95 -11.03
C VAL A 203 10.26 -2.18 -12.33
N LEU A 204 9.87 -0.90 -12.38
CA LEU A 204 10.12 0.00 -13.51
C LEU A 204 11.63 0.23 -13.73
N ASP A 205 12.40 0.47 -12.66
CA ASP A 205 13.85 0.63 -12.74
C ASP A 205 14.54 -0.65 -13.22
N LYS A 206 14.11 -1.81 -12.71
CA LYS A 206 14.63 -3.11 -13.14
C LYS A 206 14.27 -3.40 -14.60
N PHE A 207 13.06 -3.05 -15.01
CA PHE A 207 12.62 -3.14 -16.40
C PHE A 207 13.46 -2.24 -17.30
N ALA A 208 13.63 -0.97 -16.95
CA ALA A 208 14.44 -0.01 -17.69
C ALA A 208 15.89 -0.50 -17.85
N GLY A 209 16.52 -0.95 -16.77
CA GLY A 209 17.87 -1.50 -16.81
C GLY A 209 17.98 -2.77 -17.68
N THR A 210 16.98 -3.66 -17.62
CA THR A 210 16.95 -4.87 -18.44
C THR A 210 16.70 -4.58 -19.92
N PHE A 211 15.80 -3.63 -20.20
CA PHE A 211 15.47 -3.17 -21.54
C PHE A 211 16.68 -2.52 -22.22
N LEU A 212 17.37 -1.60 -21.55
CA LEU A 212 18.58 -0.96 -22.08
C LEU A 212 19.68 -1.98 -22.39
N LYS A 213 19.89 -2.98 -21.53
CA LYS A 213 20.83 -4.08 -21.77
C LYS A 213 20.46 -4.88 -23.02
N ARG A 214 19.18 -5.23 -23.19
CA ARG A 214 18.69 -5.97 -24.36
C ARG A 214 18.86 -5.18 -25.65
N ILE A 215 18.48 -3.90 -25.67
CA ILE A 215 18.64 -3.04 -26.84
C ILE A 215 20.12 -2.87 -27.20
N SER A 216 21.01 -2.74 -26.22
CA SER A 216 22.46 -2.68 -26.48
C SER A 216 23.00 -3.97 -27.13
N LEU A 217 22.51 -5.14 -26.67
CA LEU A 217 22.88 -6.42 -27.25
C LEU A 217 22.33 -6.58 -28.68
N ILE A 218 21.04 -6.29 -28.88
CA ILE A 218 20.37 -6.33 -30.19
C ILE A 218 21.06 -5.38 -31.19
N SER A 219 21.34 -4.14 -30.77
CA SER A 219 22.06 -3.15 -31.57
C SER A 219 23.43 -3.68 -31.99
N THR A 220 24.17 -4.34 -31.09
CA THR A 220 25.49 -4.92 -31.41
C THR A 220 25.37 -6.09 -32.40
N VAL A 221 24.40 -6.98 -32.21
CA VAL A 221 24.17 -8.13 -33.10
C VAL A 221 23.76 -7.68 -34.50
N LEU A 222 22.77 -6.79 -34.61
CA LEU A 222 22.32 -6.24 -35.89
C LEU A 222 23.43 -5.47 -36.60
N TYR A 223 24.20 -4.69 -35.86
CA TYR A 223 25.34 -3.95 -36.40
C TYR A 223 26.37 -4.90 -37.03
N ASN A 224 26.77 -5.95 -36.32
CA ASN A 224 27.71 -6.95 -36.83
C ASN A 224 27.15 -7.69 -38.05
N LEU A 225 25.84 -7.98 -38.04
CA LEU A 225 25.17 -8.65 -39.16
C LEU A 225 25.15 -7.78 -40.43
N ILE A 226 24.91 -6.47 -40.28
CA ILE A 226 24.98 -5.51 -41.39
C ILE A 226 26.40 -5.45 -41.97
N ILE A 227 27.43 -5.37 -41.12
CA ILE A 227 28.83 -5.39 -41.59
C ILE A 227 29.12 -6.66 -42.37
N LEU A 228 28.72 -7.82 -41.84
CA LEU A 228 28.98 -9.11 -42.47
C LEU A 228 28.30 -9.21 -43.85
N LEU A 229 27.05 -8.73 -43.96
CA LEU A 229 26.35 -8.61 -45.23
C LEU A 229 27.05 -7.66 -46.22
N LEU A 230 27.58 -6.54 -45.73
CA LEU A 230 28.28 -5.55 -46.55
C LEU A 230 29.60 -6.12 -47.08
N VAL A 231 30.36 -6.82 -46.24
CA VAL A 231 31.59 -7.54 -46.64
C VAL A 231 31.27 -8.64 -47.66
N TRP A 232 30.21 -9.43 -47.42
CA TRP A 232 29.79 -10.47 -48.36
C TRP A 232 29.36 -9.89 -49.72
N PHE A 233 28.61 -8.78 -49.69
CA PHE A 233 28.18 -8.09 -50.90
C PHE A 233 29.37 -7.54 -51.69
N LEU A 234 30.30 -6.88 -51.02
CA LEU A 234 31.55 -6.38 -51.62
C LEU A 234 32.35 -7.52 -52.25
N TYR A 235 32.52 -8.64 -51.53
CA TYR A 235 33.19 -9.83 -52.05
C TYR A 235 32.54 -10.36 -53.33
N LYS A 236 31.20 -10.47 -53.34
CA LYS A 236 30.45 -10.95 -54.50
C LYS A 236 30.54 -9.99 -55.69
N LEU A 237 30.52 -8.68 -55.43
CA LEU A 237 30.62 -7.63 -56.44
C LEU A 237 32.00 -7.63 -57.11
N LEU A 238 33.08 -7.70 -56.30
CA LEU A 238 34.46 -7.81 -56.78
C LEU A 238 34.67 -9.06 -57.65
N LYS A 239 34.10 -10.20 -57.25
CA LYS A 239 34.17 -11.44 -58.04
C LYS A 239 33.43 -11.33 -59.37
N SER A 240 32.35 -10.55 -59.42
CA SER A 240 31.51 -10.42 -60.62
C SER A 240 32.02 -9.37 -61.61
N TYR A 241 32.80 -8.39 -61.14
CA TYR A 241 33.32 -7.28 -61.94
C TYR A 241 34.82 -7.05 -61.68
N PRO A 242 35.71 -7.84 -62.32
CA PRO A 242 37.16 -7.74 -62.10
C PRO A 242 37.76 -6.40 -62.55
N GLU A 243 37.10 -5.66 -63.46
CA GLU A 243 37.53 -4.33 -63.91
C GLU A 243 37.61 -3.28 -62.78
N ILE A 244 36.84 -3.48 -61.70
CA ILE A 244 36.76 -2.56 -60.56
C ILE A 244 37.76 -2.97 -59.46
N GLN A 245 38.40 -4.13 -59.59
CA GLN A 245 39.24 -4.72 -58.54
C GLN A 245 40.44 -3.84 -58.20
N ASP A 246 41.12 -3.26 -59.20
CA ASP A 246 42.28 -2.38 -58.98
C ASP A 246 41.90 -1.06 -58.28
N GLN A 247 40.73 -0.49 -58.60
CA GLN A 247 40.24 0.72 -57.95
C GLN A 247 39.88 0.47 -56.48
N VAL A 248 39.26 -0.68 -56.20
CA VAL A 248 38.93 -1.07 -54.81
C VAL A 248 40.18 -1.41 -54.02
N ASN A 249 41.20 -2.06 -54.63
CA ASN A 249 42.46 -2.33 -53.95
C ASN A 249 43.21 -1.05 -53.56
N THR A 250 43.17 -0.05 -54.44
CA THR A 250 43.74 1.29 -54.18
C THR A 250 42.99 2.01 -53.05
N LEU A 251 41.65 1.96 -53.06
CA LEU A 251 40.82 2.49 -51.97
C LEU A 251 41.04 1.73 -50.65
N ALA A 252 41.19 0.41 -50.69
CA ALA A 252 41.47 -0.41 -49.51
C ALA A 252 42.84 -0.08 -48.90
N LEU A 253 43.85 0.22 -49.72
CA LEU A 253 45.14 0.73 -49.28
C LEU A 253 45.01 2.10 -48.60
N ILE A 254 44.25 3.02 -49.20
CA ILE A 254 43.97 4.35 -48.61
C ILE A 254 43.22 4.21 -47.29
N PHE A 255 42.19 3.36 -47.24
CA PHE A 255 41.44 3.08 -46.01
C PHE A 255 42.29 2.32 -44.97
N GLY A 256 43.25 1.51 -45.38
CA GLY A 256 44.22 0.84 -44.50
C GLY A 256 45.17 1.82 -43.81
N VAL A 257 45.61 2.87 -44.53
CA VAL A 257 46.46 3.94 -43.98
C VAL A 257 45.66 4.94 -43.12
N VAL A 258 44.38 5.16 -43.43
CA VAL A 258 43.46 6.07 -42.69
C VAL A 258 42.63 5.34 -41.62
N GLY A 259 42.89 4.05 -41.39
CA GLY A 259 41.98 3.12 -40.72
C GLY A 259 41.45 3.52 -39.33
N ILE A 260 42.15 4.39 -38.61
CA ILE A 260 41.74 4.88 -37.28
C ILE A 260 40.53 5.84 -37.36
N SER A 261 40.43 6.67 -38.41
CA SER A 261 39.33 7.64 -38.56
C SER A 261 37.99 6.98 -38.94
N ILE A 262 38.04 5.85 -39.63
CA ILE A 262 36.86 5.07 -40.04
C ILE A 262 36.23 4.36 -38.84
N LEU A 263 37.05 3.90 -37.89
CA LEU A 263 36.58 3.25 -36.66
C LEU A 263 35.71 4.19 -35.80
N ASN A 264 36.01 5.49 -35.79
CA ASN A 264 35.18 6.50 -35.09
C ASN A 264 33.86 6.81 -35.81
N LEU A 265 33.82 6.79 -37.14
CA LEU A 265 32.58 6.88 -37.92
C LEU A 265 31.70 5.64 -37.68
N ILE A 266 32.33 4.46 -37.60
CA ILE A 266 31.72 3.17 -37.30
C ILE A 266 31.06 3.16 -35.90
N SER A 267 31.76 3.61 -34.86
CA SER A 267 31.19 3.67 -33.51
C SER A 267 30.02 4.66 -33.41
N SER A 268 30.08 5.76 -34.17
CA SER A 268 29.00 6.74 -34.22
C SER A 268 27.73 6.16 -34.85
N PHE A 269 27.87 5.34 -35.91
CA PHE A 269 26.75 4.68 -36.55
C PHE A 269 26.05 3.68 -35.62
N LYS A 270 26.81 2.93 -34.82
CA LYS A 270 26.26 2.04 -33.79
C LYS A 270 25.40 2.80 -32.78
N ASN A 271 25.85 3.98 -32.34
CA ASN A 271 25.11 4.80 -31.37
C ASN A 271 23.82 5.38 -31.97
N ILE A 272 23.85 5.82 -33.22
CA ILE A 272 22.65 6.28 -33.95
C ILE A 272 21.63 5.13 -34.07
N PHE A 273 22.11 3.93 -34.40
CA PHE A 273 21.24 2.75 -34.54
C PHE A 273 20.65 2.32 -33.19
N LYS A 274 21.43 2.38 -32.11
CA LYS A 274 20.94 2.15 -30.74
C LYS A 274 19.82 3.13 -30.39
N ARG A 275 19.99 4.43 -30.68
CA ARG A 275 18.95 5.45 -30.45
C ARG A 275 17.70 5.19 -31.28
N LEU A 276 17.84 4.84 -32.56
CA LEU A 276 16.71 4.47 -33.40
C LEU A 276 15.92 3.29 -32.83
N LEU A 277 16.61 2.25 -32.36
CA LEU A 277 15.97 1.11 -31.70
C LEU A 277 15.27 1.54 -30.40
N LEU A 278 15.92 2.35 -29.57
CA LEU A 278 15.31 2.86 -28.33
C LEU A 278 13.99 3.60 -28.64
N TYR A 279 13.97 4.49 -29.62
CA TYR A 279 12.77 5.23 -29.99
C TYR A 279 11.71 4.37 -30.68
N ALA A 280 12.11 3.44 -31.56
CA ALA A 280 11.18 2.52 -32.20
C ALA A 280 10.45 1.62 -31.19
N PHE A 281 11.12 1.27 -30.10
CA PHE A 281 10.53 0.49 -28.99
C PHE A 281 9.95 1.36 -27.87
N GLY A 282 9.75 2.66 -28.10
CA GLY A 282 8.99 3.55 -27.21
C GLY A 282 9.76 4.08 -26.01
N TYR A 283 11.08 4.08 -26.02
CA TYR A 283 11.89 4.69 -24.97
C TYR A 283 11.80 6.23 -25.05
N PRO A 284 11.47 6.94 -23.94
CA PRO A 284 11.34 8.40 -23.94
C PRO A 284 12.66 9.10 -24.26
N LYS A 285 12.61 10.17 -25.05
CA LYS A 285 13.80 10.97 -25.41
C LYS A 285 14.41 11.66 -24.20
N GLU A 286 13.57 12.00 -23.22
CA GLU A 286 13.93 12.72 -22.00
C GLU A 286 14.78 11.87 -21.03
N LEU A 287 14.79 10.55 -21.23
CA LEU A 287 15.54 9.58 -20.42
C LEU A 287 16.80 9.06 -21.13
N ASP A 288 17.10 9.54 -22.33
CA ASP A 288 18.31 9.20 -23.07
C ASP A 288 19.43 10.18 -22.68
N SER A 289 20.22 9.82 -21.66
CA SER A 289 21.34 10.63 -21.17
C SER A 289 22.66 10.35 -21.92
N THR A 290 22.58 9.79 -23.13
CA THR A 290 23.77 9.42 -23.95
C THR A 290 24.17 10.51 -24.92
#